data_AF-A0A1W0WKZ8-F1
#
_entry.id   AF-A0A1W0WKZ8-F1
#
_cell.length_a   1.000
_cell.length_b   1.000
_cell.length_c   1.000
_cell.angle_alpha   90.00
_cell.angle_beta   90.00
_cell.angle_gamma   90.00
#
_symmetry.space_group_name_H-M   'P 1'
#
loop_
_entity.id
_entity.type
_entity.pdbx_description
1 polymer ?
#
loop_
_entity_poly.entity_id
_entity_poly.type
_entity_poly.pdbx_seq_one_letter_code
_entity_poly.pdbx_strand_id
1 'polypeptide(L)'
;MSDTKEVLVDPELKEMIIQTLENSGRLHKIRAQLRAATYLALEGEKEFGTSAGSASLSALSQTETGILAIQLIRDFLLRTDMDHTLGVFSAEAGLNSTSAEEDSQSAADALDIAAVPEKPLLIQLIENYRNRPNPISRPKTADRRQHKSPRSFPEAVDQTEEVGSISARSLD
;
A
#
# COMPACT_ATOMS: atom_id res chain seq x y z
N MET A 1 -67.24 -12.41 12.44
CA MET A 1 -65.98 -11.92 13.04
C MET A 1 -64.91 -12.84 12.52
N SER A 2 -64.17 -12.41 11.50
CA SER A 2 -63.16 -13.22 10.85
C SER A 2 -61.86 -13.03 11.62
N ASP A 3 -61.44 -14.06 12.36
CA ASP A 3 -60.13 -14.11 12.99
C ASP A 3 -59.05 -14.06 11.92
N THR A 4 -58.39 -12.91 11.82
CA THR A 4 -57.15 -12.73 11.08
C THR A 4 -56.08 -13.55 11.80
N LYS A 5 -55.80 -14.75 11.30
CA LYS A 5 -54.65 -15.54 11.75
C LYS A 5 -53.38 -14.71 11.50
N GLU A 6 -52.83 -14.12 12.56
CA GLU A 6 -51.42 -13.75 12.58
C GLU A 6 -50.62 -15.02 12.34
N VAL A 7 -50.05 -15.14 11.13
CA VAL A 7 -49.06 -16.16 10.83
C VAL A 7 -47.79 -15.72 11.55
N LEU A 8 -47.67 -16.10 12.82
CA LEU A 8 -46.44 -16.01 13.59
C LEU A 8 -45.43 -16.91 12.87
N VAL A 9 -44.48 -16.28 12.18
CA VAL A 9 -43.33 -16.98 11.59
C VAL A 9 -42.62 -17.74 12.71
N ASP A 10 -42.41 -19.04 12.51
CA ASP A 10 -41.73 -19.93 13.45
C ASP A 10 -40.37 -19.32 13.87
N PRO A 11 -40.12 -19.13 15.18
CA PRO A 11 -38.87 -18.53 15.66
C PRO A 11 -37.62 -19.31 15.25
N GLU A 12 -37.70 -20.65 15.14
CA GLU A 12 -36.56 -21.47 14.71
C GLU A 12 -36.26 -21.26 13.22
N LEU A 13 -37.31 -21.16 12.40
CA LEU A 13 -37.18 -20.85 10.98
C LEU A 13 -36.58 -19.45 10.78
N LYS A 14 -37.01 -18.48 11.57
CA LYS A 14 -36.46 -17.11 11.54
C LYS A 14 -34.98 -17.10 11.88
N GLU A 15 -34.57 -17.78 12.94
CA GLU A 15 -33.17 -17.84 13.36
C GLU A 15 -32.28 -18.52 12.30
N MET A 16 -32.77 -19.63 11.72
CA MET A 16 -32.08 -20.32 10.63
C MET A 16 -31.92 -19.44 9.38
N ILE A 17 -32.94 -18.65 9.01
CA ILE A 17 -32.87 -17.69 7.90
C ILE A 17 -31.83 -16.60 8.20
N ILE A 18 -31.83 -16.05 9.42
CA ILE A 18 -30.85 -15.04 9.84
C ILE A 18 -29.43 -15.58 9.71
N GLN A 19 -29.13 -16.75 10.28
CA GLN A 19 -27.82 -17.38 10.19
C GLN A 19 -27.40 -17.66 8.75
N THR A 20 -28.33 -18.14 7.91
CA THR A 20 -28.05 -18.38 6.49
C THR A 20 -27.70 -17.08 5.75
N LEU A 21 -28.42 -16.00 6.02
CA LEU A 21 -28.16 -14.69 5.43
C LEU A 21 -26.87 -14.04 5.97
N GLU A 22 -26.51 -14.28 7.23
CA GLU A 22 -25.24 -13.84 7.82
C GLU A 22 -24.06 -14.58 7.22
N ASN A 23 -24.12 -15.92 7.17
CA ASN A 23 -23.08 -16.79 6.62
C ASN A 23 -22.85 -16.57 5.12
N SER A 24 -23.90 -16.23 4.37
CA SER A 24 -23.79 -15.89 2.96
C SER A 24 -23.39 -14.43 2.69
N GLY A 25 -23.12 -13.63 3.72
CA GLY A 25 -22.77 -12.20 3.60
C GLY A 25 -23.95 -11.29 3.20
N ARG A 26 -25.10 -11.84 2.77
CA ARG A 26 -26.25 -11.06 2.30
C ARG A 26 -26.83 -10.12 3.36
N LEU A 27 -26.87 -10.54 4.63
CA LEU A 27 -27.34 -9.68 5.72
C LEU A 27 -26.36 -8.53 5.99
N HIS A 28 -25.05 -8.78 5.86
CA HIS A 28 -24.00 -7.77 5.93
C HIS A 28 -24.14 -6.76 4.79
N LYS A 29 -24.47 -7.21 3.57
CA LYS A 29 -24.78 -6.35 2.42
C LYS A 29 -25.92 -5.38 2.72
N ILE A 30 -27.04 -5.90 3.20
CA ILE A 30 -28.24 -5.10 3.50
C ILE A 30 -27.93 -4.09 4.60
N ARG A 31 -27.24 -4.50 5.68
CA ARG A 31 -26.82 -3.59 6.77
C ARG A 31 -25.89 -2.49 6.26
N ALA A 32 -24.93 -2.82 5.39
CA ALA A 32 -24.01 -1.86 4.79
C ALA A 32 -24.73 -0.85 3.89
N GLN A 33 -25.61 -1.33 3.01
CA GLN A 33 -26.44 -0.49 2.15
C GLN A 33 -27.35 0.44 2.95
N LEU A 34 -27.96 -0.07 4.04
CA LEU A 34 -28.77 0.76 4.92
C LEU A 34 -27.93 1.84 5.61
N ARG A 35 -26.75 1.49 6.14
CA ARG A 35 -25.82 2.47 6.73
C ARG A 35 -25.45 3.55 5.73
N ALA A 36 -25.07 3.17 4.51
CA ALA A 36 -24.75 4.11 3.44
C ALA A 36 -25.95 4.99 3.08
N ALA A 37 -27.13 4.42 2.91
CA ALA A 37 -28.35 5.18 2.60
C ALA A 37 -28.74 6.14 3.74
N THR A 38 -28.63 5.73 5.01
CA THR A 38 -28.88 6.61 6.15
C THR A 38 -27.84 7.71 6.27
N TYR A 39 -26.57 7.41 6.00
CA TYR A 39 -25.50 8.39 5.97
C TYR A 39 -25.78 9.46 4.91
N LEU A 40 -26.09 9.03 3.68
CA LEU A 40 -26.47 9.93 2.58
C LEU A 40 -27.72 10.77 2.90
N ALA A 41 -28.74 10.16 3.52
CA ALA A 41 -29.98 10.86 3.87
C ALA A 41 -29.79 11.89 5.01
N LEU A 42 -28.86 11.65 5.93
CA LEU A 42 -28.54 12.58 7.02
C LEU A 42 -27.58 13.69 6.58
N GLU A 43 -26.72 13.43 5.61
CA GLU A 43 -25.75 14.42 5.10
C GLU A 43 -26.24 15.20 3.87
N GLY A 44 -27.34 14.76 3.25
CA GLY A 44 -27.93 15.28 2.01
C GLY A 44 -28.43 16.74 2.01
N GLU A 45 -28.07 17.58 2.98
CA GLU A 45 -28.28 19.05 2.94
C GLU A 45 -27.00 19.87 3.10
N LYS A 46 -25.82 19.26 3.22
CA LYS A 46 -24.55 20.00 3.18
C LYS A 46 -23.96 19.95 1.78
N GLU A 47 -24.03 21.10 1.12
CA GLU A 47 -23.49 21.34 -0.21
C GLU A 47 -22.12 20.68 -0.46
N PHE A 48 -22.00 20.20 -1.70
CA PHE A 48 -20.85 19.74 -2.48
C PHE A 48 -19.45 20.26 -2.06
N GLY A 49 -18.98 19.92 -0.86
CA GLY A 49 -17.65 20.36 -0.41
C GLY A 49 -17.24 19.96 1.00
N THR A 50 -18.15 19.45 1.83
CA THR A 50 -17.80 18.96 3.17
C THR A 50 -18.41 17.59 3.44
N SER A 51 -17.85 16.57 2.78
CA SER A 51 -18.09 15.15 3.09
C SER A 51 -17.82 14.91 4.57
N ALA A 52 -18.83 14.49 5.35
CA ALA A 52 -18.66 14.16 6.76
C ALA A 52 -18.13 12.73 6.96
N GLY A 53 -17.07 12.41 6.21
CA GLY A 53 -16.09 11.45 6.69
C GLY A 53 -15.46 11.99 7.99
N SER A 54 -14.71 11.17 8.72
CA SER A 54 -13.94 11.68 9.86
C SER A 54 -13.14 12.91 9.40
N ALA A 55 -12.96 13.92 10.27
CA ALA A 55 -12.18 15.11 9.92
C ALA A 55 -10.77 14.75 9.37
N SER A 56 -10.25 13.57 9.74
CA SER A 56 -9.02 13.02 9.19
C SER A 56 -9.13 12.55 7.73
N LEU A 57 -10.24 11.93 7.31
CA LEU A 57 -10.48 11.54 5.92
C LEU A 57 -10.65 12.77 5.03
N SER A 58 -11.43 13.76 5.49
CA SER A 58 -11.61 15.02 4.76
C SER A 58 -10.30 15.80 4.65
N ALA A 59 -9.39 15.68 5.63
CA ALA A 59 -8.05 16.26 5.55
C ALA A 59 -7.13 15.49 4.58
N LEU A 60 -7.22 14.15 4.55
CA LEU A 60 -6.45 13.34 3.60
C LEU A 60 -6.82 13.68 2.15
N SER A 61 -8.10 13.86 1.85
CA SER A 61 -8.56 14.20 0.49
C SER A 61 -8.17 15.60 0.01
N GLN A 62 -7.61 16.46 0.87
CA GLN A 62 -7.03 17.75 0.46
C GLN A 62 -5.62 17.62 -0.13
N THR A 63 -5.01 16.43 -0.06
CA THR A 63 -3.64 16.19 -0.52
C THR A 63 -3.63 15.17 -1.64
N GLU A 64 -2.77 15.39 -2.64
CA GLU A 64 -2.59 14.45 -3.76
C GLU A 64 -2.19 13.05 -3.25
N THR A 65 -1.25 12.99 -2.31
CA THR A 65 -0.83 11.73 -1.67
C THR A 65 -1.98 11.05 -0.91
N GLY A 66 -2.84 11.82 -0.26
CA GLY A 66 -3.99 11.27 0.47
C GLY A 66 -5.09 10.76 -0.46
N ILE A 67 -5.36 11.47 -1.56
CA ILE A 67 -6.24 10.98 -2.63
C ILE A 67 -5.70 9.65 -3.19
N LEU A 68 -4.40 9.61 -3.49
CA LEU A 68 -3.75 8.40 -3.99
C LEU A 68 -3.85 7.22 -3.00
N ALA A 69 -3.68 7.48 -1.70
CA ALA A 69 -3.87 6.46 -0.67
C ALA A 69 -5.31 5.94 -0.62
N ILE A 70 -6.30 6.84 -0.73
CA ILE A 70 -7.73 6.49 -0.77
C ILE A 70 -8.02 5.63 -2.01
N GLN A 71 -7.49 5.99 -3.18
CA GLN A 71 -7.64 5.22 -4.42
C GLN A 71 -7.00 3.83 -4.32
N LEU A 72 -5.80 3.72 -3.72
CA LEU A 72 -5.15 2.42 -3.47
C LEU A 72 -5.98 1.50 -2.56
N ILE A 73 -6.61 2.07 -1.52
CA ILE A 73 -7.50 1.30 -0.62
C ILE A 73 -8.76 0.89 -1.38
N ARG A 74 -9.35 1.79 -2.18
CA ARG A 74 -10.53 1.50 -3.00
C ARG A 74 -10.26 0.34 -3.97
N ASP A 75 -9.15 0.39 -4.70
CA ASP A 75 -8.69 -0.66 -5.62
C ASP A 75 -8.49 -1.99 -4.89
N PHE A 76 -7.87 -1.97 -3.71
CA PHE A 76 -7.68 -3.18 -2.92
C PHE A 76 -9.00 -3.83 -2.53
N LEU A 77 -9.96 -3.04 -2.05
CA LEU A 77 -11.29 -3.55 -1.67
C LEU A 77 -12.06 -4.08 -2.88
N LEU A 78 -11.90 -3.44 -4.04
CA LEU A 78 -12.51 -3.88 -5.31
C LEU A 78 -11.95 -5.23 -5.76
N ARG A 79 -10.63 -5.38 -5.87
CA ARG A 79 -10.01 -6.61 -6.40
C ARG A 79 -9.97 -7.79 -5.40
N THR A 80 -10.44 -7.58 -4.18
CA THR A 80 -10.61 -8.64 -3.17
C THR A 80 -12.07 -8.99 -2.93
N ASP A 81 -12.98 -8.51 -3.79
CA ASP A 81 -14.42 -8.75 -3.72
C ASP A 81 -15.05 -8.33 -2.37
N MET A 82 -14.48 -7.31 -1.71
CA MET A 82 -14.97 -6.79 -0.43
C MET A 82 -16.09 -5.77 -0.61
N ASP A 83 -17.13 -6.13 -1.39
CA ASP A 83 -18.24 -5.25 -1.80
C ASP A 83 -18.87 -4.45 -0.65
N HIS A 84 -19.01 -5.07 0.53
CA HIS A 84 -19.66 -4.44 1.68
C HIS A 84 -18.81 -3.31 2.25
N THR A 85 -17.52 -3.60 2.46
CA THR A 85 -16.56 -2.62 2.96
C THR A 85 -16.33 -1.54 1.91
N LEU A 86 -16.25 -1.91 0.63
CA LEU A 86 -16.13 -0.96 -0.47
C LEU A 86 -17.30 0.02 -0.52
N GLY A 87 -18.54 -0.46 -0.35
CA GLY A 87 -19.73 0.40 -0.35
C GLY A 87 -19.74 1.40 0.81
N VAL A 88 -19.39 0.95 2.02
CA VAL A 88 -19.27 1.83 3.19
C VAL A 88 -18.11 2.80 3.03
N PHE A 89 -16.93 2.31 2.65
CA PHE A 89 -15.74 3.12 2.43
C PHE A 89 -15.97 4.19 1.37
N SER A 90 -16.59 3.84 0.24
CA SER A 90 -16.87 4.81 -0.84
C SER A 90 -17.82 5.91 -0.37
N ALA A 91 -18.82 5.56 0.47
CA ALA A 91 -19.73 6.55 1.05
C ALA A 91 -19.03 7.45 2.08
N GLU A 92 -18.23 6.89 2.99
CA GLU A 92 -17.49 7.64 4.01
C GLU A 92 -16.38 8.52 3.42
N ALA A 93 -15.75 8.08 2.33
CA ALA A 93 -14.69 8.81 1.63
C ALA A 93 -15.22 9.79 0.56
N GLY A 94 -16.53 9.83 0.32
CA GLY A 94 -17.14 10.74 -0.67
C GLY A 94 -16.81 10.41 -2.13
N LEU A 95 -16.57 9.14 -2.46
CA LEU A 95 -16.10 8.67 -3.79
C LEU A 95 -17.25 8.31 -4.75
N ASN A 96 -18.42 8.89 -4.54
CA ASN A 96 -19.68 8.51 -5.17
C ASN A 96 -19.76 8.94 -6.65
N SER A 97 -18.90 9.87 -7.08
CA SER A 97 -18.93 10.50 -8.40
C SER A 97 -17.93 9.89 -9.40
N THR A 98 -16.91 9.17 -8.94
CA THR A 98 -15.85 8.61 -9.78
C THR A 98 -15.98 7.10 -9.92
N SER A 99 -15.69 6.59 -11.12
CA SER A 99 -15.60 5.15 -11.34
C SER A 99 -14.41 4.57 -10.60
N ALA A 100 -14.59 3.42 -9.93
CA ALA A 100 -13.50 2.76 -9.23
C ALA A 100 -12.37 2.33 -10.18
N GLU A 101 -12.69 2.04 -11.45
CA GLU A 101 -11.69 1.71 -12.49
C GLU A 101 -10.86 2.93 -12.91
N GLU A 102 -11.49 4.10 -13.03
CA GLU A 102 -10.80 5.35 -13.37
C GLU A 102 -9.83 5.75 -12.26
N ASP A 103 -10.26 5.63 -11.00
CA ASP A 103 -9.42 5.85 -9.83
C ASP A 103 -8.23 4.89 -9.78
N SER A 104 -8.46 3.61 -10.12
CA SER A 104 -7.42 2.59 -10.14
C SER A 104 -6.38 2.88 -11.24
N GLN A 105 -6.83 3.27 -12.43
CA GLN A 105 -5.94 3.63 -13.54
C GLN A 105 -5.13 4.88 -13.20
N SER A 106 -5.78 5.93 -12.68
CA SER A 106 -5.11 7.16 -12.25
C SER A 106 -4.03 6.90 -11.18
N ALA A 107 -4.35 6.05 -10.21
CA ALA A 107 -3.39 5.66 -9.16
C ALA A 107 -2.21 4.84 -9.71
N ALA A 108 -2.44 3.96 -10.68
CA ALA A 108 -1.38 3.20 -11.33
C ALA A 108 -0.42 4.11 -12.10
N ASP A 109 -0.96 5.07 -12.85
CA ASP A 109 -0.19 6.05 -13.62
C ASP A 109 0.63 6.95 -12.69
N ALA A 110 0.04 7.42 -11.58
CA ALA A 110 0.72 8.25 -10.59
C ALA A 110 1.89 7.55 -9.87
N LEU A 111 1.82 6.22 -9.74
CA LEU A 111 2.83 5.41 -9.05
C LEU A 111 3.83 4.73 -9.98
N ASP A 112 3.69 4.92 -11.30
CA ASP A 112 4.48 4.23 -12.33
C ASP A 112 4.43 2.70 -12.15
N ILE A 113 3.21 2.19 -11.92
CA ILE A 113 2.93 0.75 -11.76
C ILE A 113 2.27 0.23 -13.02
N ALA A 114 2.85 -0.80 -13.63
CA ALA A 114 2.20 -1.56 -14.69
C ALA A 114 1.04 -2.40 -14.11
N ALA A 115 -0.15 -1.81 -14.05
CA ALA A 115 -1.32 -2.39 -13.42
C ALA A 115 -1.71 -3.75 -14.01
N VAL A 116 -1.80 -4.77 -13.14
CA VAL A 116 -2.40 -6.07 -13.47
C VAL A 116 -3.87 -6.11 -13.01
N PRO A 117 -4.85 -6.37 -13.91
CA PRO A 117 -6.29 -6.35 -13.61
C PRO A 117 -6.75 -7.20 -12.41
N GLU A 118 -6.09 -8.33 -12.17
CA GLU A 118 -6.49 -9.31 -11.14
C GLU A 118 -5.80 -9.08 -9.79
N LYS A 119 -4.96 -8.05 -9.66
CA LYS A 119 -4.06 -7.89 -8.51
C LYS A 119 -4.14 -6.49 -7.92
N PRO A 120 -4.39 -6.33 -6.61
CA PRO A 120 -4.45 -5.01 -6.00
C PRO A 120 -3.17 -4.19 -6.24
N LEU A 121 -3.33 -2.92 -6.61
CA LEU A 121 -2.24 -1.97 -6.82
C LEU A 121 -1.38 -1.82 -5.57
N LEU A 122 -1.99 -1.89 -4.38
CA LEU A 122 -1.26 -1.85 -3.12
C LEU A 122 -0.25 -3.02 -2.99
N ILE A 123 -0.61 -4.21 -3.47
CA ILE A 123 0.31 -5.36 -3.46
C ILE A 123 1.41 -5.17 -4.50
N GLN A 124 1.06 -4.70 -5.70
CA GLN A 124 2.04 -4.38 -6.74
C GLN A 124 3.05 -3.31 -6.27
N LEU A 125 2.59 -2.29 -5.55
CA LEU A 125 3.42 -1.26 -4.93
C LEU A 125 4.41 -1.85 -3.92
N ILE A 126 3.94 -2.75 -3.05
CA ILE A 126 4.80 -3.42 -2.04
C ILE A 126 5.84 -4.30 -2.73
N GLU A 127 5.46 -5.05 -3.76
CA GLU A 127 6.40 -5.88 -4.52
C GLU A 127 7.46 -5.03 -5.24
N ASN A 128 7.03 -3.94 -5.88
CA ASN A 128 7.94 -3.00 -6.52
C ASN A 128 8.90 -2.39 -5.50
N TYR A 129 8.42 -2.05 -4.29
CA TYR A 129 9.30 -1.56 -3.22
C TYR A 129 10.31 -2.62 -2.76
N ARG A 130 9.89 -3.88 -2.57
CA ARG A 130 10.78 -4.98 -2.15
C ARG A 130 11.81 -5.36 -3.19
N ASN A 131 11.46 -5.25 -4.47
CA ASN A 131 12.34 -5.60 -5.59
C ASN A 131 13.31 -4.47 -5.98
N ARG A 132 13.16 -3.27 -5.41
CA ARG A 132 14.13 -2.19 -5.60
C ARG A 132 15.46 -2.60 -4.95
N PRO A 133 16.59 -2.52 -5.67
CA PRO A 133 17.90 -2.82 -5.11
C PRO A 133 18.15 -1.89 -3.92
N ASN A 134 18.34 -2.48 -2.73
CA ASN A 134 18.53 -1.73 -1.50
C ASN A 134 19.89 -1.01 -1.53
N PRO A 135 19.94 0.34 -1.47
CA PRO A 135 21.20 1.09 -1.48
C PRO A 135 22.07 0.84 -0.22
N ILE A 136 21.51 0.24 0.83
CA ILE A 136 22.19 0.00 2.11
C ILE A 136 23.04 -1.29 2.09
N SER A 137 22.83 -2.17 1.11
CA SER A 137 23.65 -3.37 0.94
C SER A 137 24.95 -3.05 0.20
N ARG A 138 25.82 -2.23 0.81
CA ARG A 138 27.23 -2.14 0.38
C ARG A 138 27.87 -3.53 0.54
N PRO A 139 28.69 -3.99 -0.42
CA PRO A 139 29.39 -5.25 -0.28
C PRO A 139 30.32 -5.14 0.92
N LYS A 140 30.16 -6.04 1.90
CA LYS A 140 31.24 -6.33 2.85
C LYS A 140 32.41 -6.81 1.98
N THR A 141 33.39 -5.93 1.81
CA THR A 141 34.68 -6.27 1.23
C THR A 141 35.17 -7.52 1.93
N ALA A 142 35.26 -8.61 1.17
CA ALA A 142 35.99 -9.79 1.56
C ALA A 142 37.47 -9.40 1.63
N ASP A 143 37.89 -8.79 2.74
CA ASP A 143 39.30 -8.77 3.15
C ASP A 143 39.68 -10.19 3.57
N ARG A 144 39.84 -11.04 2.55
CA ARG A 144 40.38 -12.38 2.69
C ARG A 144 41.87 -12.21 2.91
N ARG A 145 42.24 -11.94 4.16
CA ARG A 145 43.60 -12.10 4.69
C ARG A 145 44.10 -13.49 4.31
N GLN A 146 44.88 -13.58 3.22
CA GLN A 146 45.71 -14.75 2.97
C GLN A 146 47.05 -14.53 3.66
N HIS A 147 47.10 -14.96 4.93
CA HIS A 147 48.33 -15.42 5.54
C HIS A 147 48.81 -16.66 4.78
N LYS A 148 49.96 -16.59 4.10
CA LYS A 148 50.87 -17.74 3.92
C LYS A 148 52.33 -17.29 4.03
N SER A 149 53.00 -17.97 4.96
CA SER A 149 54.35 -17.95 5.54
C SER A 149 55.56 -17.32 4.83
N PRO A 150 56.57 -16.87 5.63
CA PRO A 150 57.87 -16.40 5.15
C PRO A 150 58.78 -17.59 4.78
N ARG A 151 59.43 -17.53 3.61
CA ARG A 151 60.49 -18.48 3.23
C ARG A 151 61.77 -17.70 2.87
N SER A 152 62.77 -17.92 3.74
CA SER A 152 64.22 -18.00 3.51
C SER A 152 64.95 -16.90 2.72
N PHE A 153 65.86 -16.22 3.42
CA PHE A 153 67.04 -15.52 2.88
C PHE A 153 67.92 -16.46 2.03
N PRO A 154 68.70 -15.91 1.09
CA PRO A 154 70.15 -15.79 1.30
C PRO A 154 70.63 -14.35 0.97
N GLU A 155 71.36 -13.70 1.89
CA GLU A 155 72.82 -13.74 2.03
C GLU A 155 73.47 -12.57 1.27
N ALA A 156 74.05 -11.66 2.05
CA ALA A 156 74.64 -10.42 1.62
C ALA A 156 76.08 -10.62 1.11
N VAL A 157 76.44 -9.93 0.03
CA VAL A 157 77.79 -9.40 -0.26
C VAL A 157 77.57 -8.18 -1.18
N ASP A 158 77.50 -6.95 -0.68
CA ASP A 158 78.56 -6.06 -0.18
C ASP A 158 79.34 -5.34 -1.31
N GLN A 159 79.34 -3.99 -1.18
CA GLN A 159 80.32 -3.00 -1.69
C GLN A 159 80.44 -2.84 -3.23
N THR A 160 80.49 -1.65 -3.84
CA THR A 160 81.16 -0.38 -3.48
C THR A 160 80.64 0.80 -4.34
N GLU A 161 80.57 1.99 -3.73
CA GLU A 161 81.04 3.30 -4.27
C GLU A 161 80.36 3.90 -5.53
N GLU A 162 80.20 5.21 -5.76
CA GLU A 162 80.62 6.44 -5.09
C GLU A 162 79.87 7.65 -5.70
N VAL A 163 79.63 8.65 -4.85
CA VAL A 163 79.54 10.13 -5.03
C VAL A 163 78.88 10.85 -6.24
N GLY A 164 78.18 11.94 -5.86
CA GLY A 164 77.99 13.19 -6.64
C GLY A 164 76.59 13.79 -6.47
N SER A 165 76.26 14.54 -5.42
CA SER A 165 76.54 15.97 -5.14
C SER A 165 75.94 16.99 -6.14
N ILE A 166 75.27 18.02 -5.57
CA ILE A 166 74.96 19.37 -6.10
C ILE A 166 73.72 19.45 -7.03
N SER A 167 72.88 20.49 -7.08
CA SER A 167 72.45 21.62 -6.24
C SER A 167 71.47 22.46 -7.09
N ALA A 168 70.42 22.97 -6.44
CA ALA A 168 69.74 24.25 -6.67
C ALA A 168 68.96 24.62 -7.96
N ARG A 169 67.87 25.37 -7.69
CA ARG A 169 67.26 26.49 -8.46
C ARG A 169 66.43 26.12 -9.71
N SER A 170 65.34 26.81 -10.07
CA SER A 170 64.71 28.05 -9.59
C SER A 170 63.23 28.02 -9.96
N LEU A 171 62.43 28.77 -9.19
CA LEU A 171 61.13 29.28 -9.62
C LEU A 171 61.31 30.28 -10.77
N ASP A 172 60.38 30.25 -11.71
CA ASP A 172 59.65 31.41 -12.24
C ASP A 172 58.22 30.93 -12.62
#